data_AF-A0A6G0REY6-F1
#
_entry.id   AF-A0A6G0REY6-F1
#
_cell.length_a   1.000
_cell.length_b   1.000
_cell.length_c   1.000
_cell.angle_alpha   90.00
_cell.angle_beta   90.00
_cell.angle_gamma   90.00
#
_symmetry.space_group_name_H-M   'P 1'
#
loop_
_entity.id
_entity.type
_entity.pdbx_description
1 polymer ?
#
loop_
_entity_poly.entity_id
_entity_poly.type
_entity_poly.pdbx_seq_one_letter_code
_entity_poly.pdbx_strand_id
1 'polypeptide(L)'
;MYLVAISEATGSSADYLVLNNIVQYASPQLRTVLMAKVDQSRTDYLQHAEELAHFAQSWETESTKQKSLGRETVNAVRESS
;
A
#
# COMPACT_ATOMS: atom_id res chain seq x y z
N MET A 1 -8.55 -12.35 -5.90
CA MET A 1 -9.50 -11.89 -6.93
C MET A 1 -10.62 -11.02 -6.35
N TYR A 2 -10.30 -9.99 -5.55
CA TYR A 2 -11.32 -9.06 -5.04
C TYR A 2 -11.52 -7.87 -6.00
N LEU A 3 -10.43 -7.38 -6.58
CA LEU A 3 -10.42 -6.22 -7.47
C LEU A 3 -11.07 -6.51 -8.83
N VAL A 4 -10.83 -7.70 -9.39
CA VAL A 4 -11.46 -8.15 -10.65
C VAL A 4 -12.99 -8.16 -10.55
N ALA A 5 -13.52 -8.71 -9.46
CA ALA A 5 -14.97 -8.78 -9.23
C ALA A 5 -15.62 -7.40 -9.07
N ILE A 6 -14.90 -6.42 -8.51
CA ILE A 6 -15.39 -5.04 -8.39
C ILE A 6 -15.42 -4.34 -9.76
N SER A 7 -14.42 -4.56 -10.61
CA SER A 7 -14.42 -4.03 -11.98
C SER A 7 -15.50 -4.61 -12.87
N GLU A 8 -15.74 -5.91 -12.79
CA GLU A 8 -16.83 -6.56 -13.53
C GLU A 8 -18.20 -6.04 -13.09
N ALA A 9 -18.37 -5.70 -11.80
CA ALA A 9 -19.62 -5.15 -11.27
C ALA A 9 -19.84 -3.66 -11.56
N THR A 10 -18.78 -2.88 -11.78
CA THR A 10 -18.85 -1.42 -11.97
C THR A 10 -18.67 -0.98 -13.43
N GLY A 11 -18.38 -1.92 -14.32
CA GLY A 11 -18.07 -1.66 -15.72
C GLY A 11 -16.62 -1.20 -15.87
N SER A 12 -15.91 -1.77 -16.85
CA SER A 12 -14.47 -1.57 -17.13
C SER A 12 -14.02 -0.11 -17.32
N SER A 13 -14.95 0.86 -17.33
CA SER A 13 -14.64 2.29 -17.31
C SER A 13 -14.12 2.81 -15.96
N ALA A 14 -14.17 2.02 -14.89
CA ALA A 14 -13.76 2.44 -13.54
C ALA A 14 -12.38 1.91 -13.11
N ASP A 15 -11.68 1.16 -13.95
CA ASP A 15 -10.44 0.46 -13.56
C ASP A 15 -9.32 1.43 -13.12
N TYR A 16 -9.25 2.60 -13.75
CA TYR A 16 -8.33 3.68 -13.34
C TYR A 16 -8.69 4.31 -11.99
N LEU A 17 -9.97 4.25 -11.58
CA LEU A 17 -10.43 4.77 -10.29
C LEU A 17 -9.90 3.89 -9.16
N VAL A 18 -9.75 2.58 -9.36
CA VAL A 18 -9.18 1.68 -8.34
C VAL A 18 -7.76 2.14 -7.97
N LEU A 19 -6.96 2.49 -8.99
CA LEU A 19 -5.62 3.00 -8.79
C LEU A 19 -5.61 4.32 -8.01
N ASN A 20 -6.51 5.23 -8.37
CA ASN A 20 -6.67 6.53 -7.70
C ASN A 20 -7.09 6.36 -6.23
N ASN A 21 -8.03 5.46 -5.95
CA ASN A 21 -8.51 5.17 -4.60
C ASN A 21 -7.39 4.62 -3.70
N ILE A 22 -6.54 3.71 -4.20
CA ILE A 22 -5.40 3.17 -3.43
C ILE A 22 -4.46 4.30 -2.98
N VAL A 23 -4.15 5.24 -3.88
CA VAL A 23 -3.29 6.38 -3.56
C VAL A 23 -3.99 7.36 -2.60
N GLN A 24 -5.27 7.63 -2.83
CA GLN A 24 -6.04 8.62 -2.05
C GLN A 24 -6.17 8.22 -0.57
N TYR A 25 -6.45 6.93 -0.30
CA TYR A 25 -6.69 6.42 1.05
C TYR A 25 -5.43 5.93 1.78
N ALA A 26 -4.26 5.95 1.13
CA ALA A 26 -3.00 5.62 1.78
C ALA A 26 -2.61 6.65 2.85
N SER A 27 -1.84 6.21 3.86
CA SER A 27 -1.26 7.11 4.85
C SER A 27 -0.39 8.19 4.17
N PRO A 28 -0.22 9.40 4.76
CA PRO A 28 0.48 10.49 4.07
C PRO A 28 1.88 10.15 3.56
N GLN A 29 2.65 9.36 4.32
CA GLN A 29 3.97 8.91 3.90
C GLN A 29 3.90 7.89 2.77
N LEU A 30 2.99 6.90 2.87
CA LEU A 30 2.82 5.87 1.85
C LEU A 30 2.25 6.45 0.56
N ARG A 31 1.34 7.43 0.64
CA ARG A 31 0.76 8.14 -0.49
C ARG A 31 1.84 8.79 -1.37
N THR A 32 2.81 9.48 -0.78
CA THR A 32 3.92 10.08 -1.54
C THR A 32 4.73 9.03 -2.30
N VAL A 33 5.00 7.88 -1.67
CA VAL A 33 5.73 6.77 -2.30
C VAL A 33 4.91 6.12 -3.42
N LEU A 34 3.61 5.91 -3.19
CA LEU A 34 2.71 5.34 -4.19
C LEU A 34 2.57 6.29 -5.39
N MET A 35 2.40 7.60 -5.17
CA MET A 35 2.35 8.58 -6.26
C MET A 35 3.60 8.56 -7.15
N ALA A 36 4.78 8.33 -6.58
CA ALA A 36 6.02 8.19 -7.36
C ALA A 36 6.12 6.86 -8.11
N LYS A 37 5.40 5.82 -7.65
CA LYS A 37 5.37 4.48 -8.26
C LYS A 37 4.27 4.30 -9.30
N VAL A 38 3.27 5.19 -9.33
CA VAL A 38 2.22 5.15 -10.35
C VAL A 38 2.83 5.44 -11.70
N ASP A 39 2.70 4.48 -12.62
CA ASP A 39 3.06 4.65 -14.02
C ASP A 39 1.82 5.04 -14.83
N GLN A 40 1.80 6.29 -15.28
CA GLN A 40 0.67 6.84 -16.06
C GLN A 40 0.62 6.34 -17.50
N SER A 41 1.70 5.70 -18.00
CA SER A 41 1.76 5.14 -19.35
C SER A 41 1.11 3.76 -19.46
N ARG A 42 0.88 3.08 -18.33
CA ARG A 42 0.25 1.77 -18.26
C ARG A 42 -1.26 1.84 -18.47
N THR A 43 -1.78 0.91 -19.26
CA THR A 43 -3.22 0.75 -19.54
C THR A 43 -3.83 -0.45 -18.80
N ASP A 44 -2.99 -1.28 -18.18
CA ASP A 44 -3.36 -2.44 -17.37
C ASP A 44 -3.65 -2.03 -15.90
N TYR A 45 -4.62 -1.13 -15.72
CA TYR A 45 -4.89 -0.46 -14.45
C TYR A 45 -5.12 -1.41 -13.26
N LEU A 46 -5.78 -2.55 -13.46
CA LEU A 46 -6.06 -3.51 -12.40
C LEU A 46 -4.82 -4.26 -11.93
N GLN A 47 -3.98 -4.68 -12.86
CA GLN A 47 -2.72 -5.34 -12.51
C GLN A 47 -1.79 -4.35 -11.82
N HIS A 48 -1.72 -3.11 -12.32
CA HIS A 48 -0.95 -2.07 -11.68
C HIS A 48 -1.46 -1.72 -10.27
N ALA A 49 -2.79 -1.70 -10.07
CA ALA A 49 -3.41 -1.50 -8.76
C ALA A 49 -3.06 -2.63 -7.78
N GLU A 50 -3.08 -3.89 -8.23
CA GLU A 50 -2.69 -5.05 -7.42
C GLU A 50 -1.23 -4.98 -6.98
N GLU A 51 -0.32 -4.63 -7.88
CA GLU A 51 1.10 -4.42 -7.56
C GLU A 51 1.31 -3.33 -6.51
N LEU A 52 0.61 -2.20 -6.64
CA LEU A 52 0.66 -1.10 -5.67
C LEU A 52 0.09 -1.51 -4.30
N ALA A 53 -0.98 -2.31 -4.29
CA ALA A 53 -1.56 -2.83 -3.05
C ALA A 53 -0.60 -3.79 -2.33
N HIS A 54 0.08 -4.68 -3.06
CA HIS A 54 1.10 -5.56 -2.47
C HIS A 54 2.30 -4.79 -1.95
N PHE A 55 2.73 -3.75 -2.68
CA PHE A 55 3.79 -2.87 -2.22
C PHE A 55 3.39 -2.14 -0.93
N ALA A 56 2.18 -1.57 -0.87
CA ALA A 56 1.65 -0.91 0.31
C ALA A 56 1.63 -1.83 1.54
N GLN A 57 1.13 -3.05 1.40
CA GLN A 57 1.10 -4.05 2.47
C GLN A 57 2.51 -4.39 2.97
N SER A 58 3.46 -4.54 2.05
CA SER A 58 4.85 -4.85 2.39
C SER A 58 5.54 -3.69 3.12
N TRP A 59 5.30 -2.46 2.66
CA TRP A 59 5.81 -1.23 3.28
C TRP A 59 5.30 -1.05 4.71
N GLU A 60 4.01 -1.28 4.95
CA GLU A 60 3.44 -1.19 6.29
C GLU A 60 3.93 -2.31 7.21
N THR A 61 4.10 -3.53 6.69
CA THR A 61 4.64 -4.67 7.43
C THR A 61 6.10 -4.44 7.85
N GLU A 62 6.92 -3.88 6.96
CA GLU A 62 8.30 -3.52 7.27
C GLU A 62 8.37 -2.37 8.30
N SER A 63 7.53 -1.34 8.13
CA SER A 63 7.43 -0.22 9.07
C SER A 63 6.97 -0.66 10.47
N THR A 64 6.04 -1.62 10.56
CA THR A 64 5.60 -2.19 11.86
C THR A 64 6.67 -3.06 12.50
N LYS A 65 7.39 -3.88 11.72
CA LYS A 65 8.54 -4.66 12.23
C LYS A 65 9.65 -3.75 12.76
N GLN A 66 9.94 -2.65 12.07
CA GLN A 66 10.95 -1.70 12.52
C GLN A 66 10.54 -0.98 13.82
N LYS A 67 9.25 -0.70 13.99
CA LYS A 67 8.69 -0.15 15.24
C LYS A 67 8.70 -1.17 16.40
N SER A 68 8.46 -2.46 16.15
CA SER A 68 8.50 -3.48 17.21
C SER A 68 9.93 -3.70 17.72
N LEU A 69 10.90 -3.82 16.80
CA LEU A 69 12.34 -3.92 17.13
C LEU A 69 12.83 -2.75 17.99
N GLY A 70 12.41 -1.52 17.65
CA GLY A 70 12.75 -0.33 18.42
C GLY A 70 12.10 -0.28 19.81
N ARG A 71 10.97 -0.97 20.01
CA ARG A 71 10.27 -1.04 21.30
C ARG A 71 10.82 -2.13 22.22
N GLU A 72 11.25 -3.26 21.65
CA GLU A 72 11.87 -4.35 22.40
C GLU A 72 13.24 -3.97 22.97
N THR A 73 14.04 -3.21 22.20
CA THR A 73 15.35 -2.70 22.65
C THR A 73 15.26 -1.69 23.80
N VAL A 74 14.30 -0.77 23.78
CA VAL A 74 14.11 0.19 24.89
C VAL A 74 13.56 -0.44 26.17
N ASN A 75 12.77 -1.51 26.07
CA ASN A 75 12.32 -2.24 27.26
C ASN A 75 13.47 -3.05 27.90
N ALA A 76 14.31 -3.71 27.09
CA ALA A 76 15.45 -4.47 27.60
C ALA A 76 16.45 -3.60 28.41
N VAL A 77 16.62 -2.34 28.03
CA VAL A 77 17.46 -1.37 28.76
C VAL A 77 16.86 -0.90 30.09
N ARG A 78 15.52 -0.84 30.21
CA ARG A 78 14.85 -0.39 31.45
C ARG A 78 14.79 -1.47 32.53
N GLU A 79 14.81 -2.74 32.16
CA GLU A 79 14.83 -3.86 33.11
C GLU A 79 16.23 -4.23 33.61
N SER A 80 17.29 -3.59 33.09
CA SER A 80 18.68 -3.81 33.49
C SER A 80 19.30 -2.67 34.31
N SER A 81 18.47 -1.78 34.90
CA SER A 81 18.89 -0.70 35.81
C SER A 81 18.41 -0.93 37.25
#